data_AF-A0A8T0EGU3-F1
#
_entry.id   AF-A0A8T0EGU3-F1
#
_cell.length_a   1.000
_cell.length_b   1.000
_cell.length_c   1.000
_cell.angle_alpha   90.00
_cell.angle_beta   90.00
_cell.angle_gamma   90.00
#
_symmetry.space_group_name_H-M   'P 1'
#
loop_
_entity.id
_entity.type
_entity.pdbx_description
1 polymer ?
#
loop_
_entity_poly.entity_id
_entity_poly.type
_entity_poly.pdbx_seq_one_letter_code
_entity_poly.pdbx_strand_id
1 'polypeptide(L)'
;MAGLELLSDQGIRMDGRRPNELRKIECKLGVSEGADGSAYFQQGNTTVLATVYGPHEISGRKSKALADRALKAQEMSNILKSAFESTILTSLYPGSQIDLFFLVLHADGGNCSACINAGTLALINAGIPLKDYLCACSAGFVNETPLMDINHFEGFLGGTELNLAILKKSELIACDEMTERLHTDHIGKIRKIAIQGCKDIYAILDAAHLIHQDNQDYSYEDVKQRLVIYFKASKSMNGMDEDFAFPAFLTILLTMIGLFWGGYRIAFSASMDSEGKTALIFSGYFYLWNHCLILIPAALANEAANKAENVAKCLPYQIPAKNRHLKFLLRKNLKWNNRFSLWEFYVIDRSILIASFGTLLTYGIILGSLGKELKKGGADPHHIKRSLRKGTWFQGSHLSFGLILRLTYMWLNKIPQESIINDLGIASQTASEWKNFCKEVCLDYCLRFDGQIGGTGLTVDIYEAWLSEKKYKIERRAKGNSVFVGLVRHLNDFFVEVVEDRSAEVLIEVIIKRIIPGSTILINCGSLYSSSRSLFEQLEVLHNVTIKETQQSSEGIWFKVKLALQGNEFLDGEFNTEVAEYIWRRRNNYIMTQKVQNFLKTISESFPPKSKD
;
A
#
# COMPACT_ATOMS: atom_id res chain seq x y z
N MET A 1 12.09 -43.30 17.31
CA MET A 1 13.39 -43.11 16.64
C MET A 1 14.22 -42.24 17.57
N ALA A 2 15.44 -42.64 17.92
CA ALA A 2 16.32 -41.85 18.80
C ALA A 2 16.70 -40.55 18.07
N GLY A 3 15.90 -39.50 18.27
CA GLY A 3 16.14 -38.19 17.70
C GLY A 3 17.31 -37.56 18.42
N LEU A 4 18.28 -37.00 17.69
CA LEU A 4 19.29 -36.15 18.29
C LEU A 4 18.59 -35.03 19.08
N GLU A 5 18.96 -34.87 20.34
CA GLU A 5 18.53 -33.73 21.15
C GLU A 5 19.17 -32.45 20.59
N LEU A 6 18.37 -31.65 19.88
CA LEU A 6 18.79 -30.34 19.37
C LEU A 6 19.12 -29.34 20.49
N LEU A 7 18.48 -29.54 21.64
CA LEU A 7 18.69 -28.76 22.86
C LEU A 7 18.87 -29.74 24.01
N SER A 8 19.99 -29.62 24.73
CA SER A 8 20.22 -30.42 25.93
C SER A 8 19.30 -29.98 27.07
N ASP A 9 19.13 -30.83 28.09
CA ASP A 9 18.43 -30.48 29.35
C ASP A 9 19.02 -29.23 30.04
N GLN A 10 20.28 -28.89 29.74
CA GLN A 10 20.96 -27.70 30.25
C GLN A 10 20.70 -26.44 29.40
N GLY A 11 19.88 -26.54 28.35
CA GLY A 11 19.56 -25.44 27.44
C GLY A 11 20.69 -25.06 26.48
N ILE A 12 21.56 -26.01 26.13
CA ILE A 12 22.70 -25.80 25.24
C ILE A 12 22.42 -26.47 23.90
N ARG A 13 22.77 -25.80 22.79
CA ARG A 13 22.62 -26.30 21.42
C ARG A 13 23.75 -27.27 21.06
N MET A 14 23.58 -27.99 19.95
CA MET A 14 24.56 -28.97 19.49
C MET A 14 25.95 -28.38 19.19
N ASP A 15 26.01 -27.10 18.83
CA ASP A 15 27.26 -26.36 18.56
C ASP A 15 27.82 -25.64 19.79
N GLY A 16 27.23 -25.85 20.97
CA GLY A 16 27.65 -25.25 22.25
C GLY A 16 27.08 -23.86 22.52
N ARG A 17 26.30 -23.28 21.60
CA ARG A 17 25.67 -21.96 21.79
C ARG A 17 24.45 -22.01 22.70
N ARG A 18 24.11 -20.85 23.26
CA ARG A 18 22.82 -20.62 23.92
C ARG A 18 21.70 -20.34 22.90
N PRO A 19 20.42 -20.47 23.28
CA PRO A 19 19.28 -20.14 22.42
C PRO A 19 19.31 -18.72 21.86
N ASN A 20 19.80 -17.74 22.62
CA ASN A 20 19.79 -16.32 22.24
C ASN A 20 21.13 -15.85 21.67
N GLU A 21 21.97 -16.75 21.16
CA GLU A 21 23.35 -16.46 20.78
C GLU A 21 23.58 -16.64 19.27
N LEU A 22 24.12 -15.60 18.64
CA LEU A 22 24.52 -15.61 17.23
C LEU A 22 25.75 -16.49 17.00
N ARG A 23 25.91 -16.99 15.78
CA ARG A 23 27.19 -17.56 15.34
C ARG A 23 28.26 -16.48 15.25
N LYS A 24 29.52 -16.89 15.24
CA LYS A 24 30.65 -15.98 14.99
C LYS A 24 30.44 -15.29 13.65
N ILE A 25 30.46 -13.95 13.65
CA ILE A 25 30.33 -13.15 12.42
C ILE A 25 31.69 -12.53 12.09
N GLU A 26 32.12 -12.70 10.85
CA GLU A 26 33.27 -12.02 10.27
C GLU A 26 32.83 -11.32 8.98
N CYS A 27 33.22 -10.07 8.80
CA CYS A 27 32.89 -9.33 7.58
C CYS A 27 34.03 -8.43 7.13
N LYS A 28 34.13 -8.25 5.81
CA LYS A 28 35.14 -7.42 5.14
C LYS A 28 34.46 -6.67 3.99
N LEU A 29 34.74 -5.38 3.86
CA LEU A 29 34.25 -4.53 2.78
C LEU A 29 35.36 -4.33 1.73
N GLY A 30 34.99 -4.09 0.47
CA GLY A 30 35.94 -3.79 -0.61
C GLY A 30 36.82 -4.98 -1.01
N VAL A 31 36.23 -6.18 -1.08
CA VAL A 31 36.97 -7.43 -1.36
C VAL A 31 37.24 -7.64 -2.86
N SER A 32 36.42 -7.07 -3.73
CA SER A 32 36.54 -7.15 -5.18
C SER A 32 36.78 -5.76 -5.76
N GLU A 33 37.93 -5.57 -6.41
CA GLU A 33 38.33 -4.30 -7.03
C GLU A 33 37.56 -3.96 -8.30
N GLY A 34 37.00 -4.96 -9.00
CA GLY A 34 36.26 -4.75 -10.25
C GLY A 34 34.79 -4.33 -10.08
N ALA A 35 34.28 -4.29 -8.86
CA ALA A 35 32.89 -3.93 -8.55
C ALA A 35 32.83 -2.55 -7.89
N ASP A 36 31.77 -1.80 -8.12
CA ASP A 36 31.57 -0.47 -7.51
C ASP A 36 31.50 -0.59 -5.98
N GLY A 37 30.93 -1.68 -5.48
CA GLY A 37 31.06 -2.08 -4.09
C GLY A 37 31.04 -3.58 -3.90
N SER A 38 31.68 -4.05 -2.84
CA SER A 38 31.73 -5.47 -2.51
C SER A 38 31.84 -5.71 -1.01
N ALA A 39 31.32 -6.86 -0.57
CA ALA A 39 31.45 -7.29 0.81
C ALA A 39 31.52 -8.81 0.91
N TYR A 40 32.41 -9.27 1.77
CA TYR A 40 32.46 -10.65 2.24
C TYR A 40 31.82 -10.70 3.62
N PHE A 41 30.88 -11.62 3.80
CA PHE A 41 30.18 -11.83 5.05
C PHE A 41 30.18 -13.32 5.39
N GLN A 42 30.62 -13.64 6.60
CA GLN A 42 30.66 -14.98 7.15
C GLN A 42 29.91 -14.99 8.47
N GLN A 43 28.96 -15.90 8.62
CA GLN A 43 28.20 -16.13 9.85
C GLN A 43 28.22 -17.62 10.17
N GLY A 44 29.08 -18.01 11.11
CA GLY A 44 29.49 -19.39 11.31
C GLY A 44 30.16 -19.94 10.06
N ASN A 45 29.61 -21.01 9.50
CA ASN A 45 30.10 -21.59 8.24
C ASN A 45 29.42 -20.98 7.01
N THR A 46 28.27 -20.31 7.17
CA THR A 46 27.59 -19.66 6.03
C THR A 46 28.44 -18.48 5.56
N THR A 47 28.89 -18.52 4.30
CA THR A 47 29.76 -17.50 3.71
C THR A 47 29.16 -16.98 2.41
N VAL A 48 29.08 -15.66 2.29
CA VAL A 48 28.48 -14.97 1.15
C VAL A 48 29.41 -13.84 0.70
N LEU A 49 29.63 -13.78 -0.61
CA LEU A 49 30.25 -12.65 -1.29
C LEU A 49 29.16 -11.87 -2.04
N ALA A 50 29.00 -10.60 -1.71
CA ALA A 50 28.11 -9.69 -2.39
C ALA A 50 28.90 -8.68 -3.23
N THR A 51 28.47 -8.44 -4.46
CA THR A 51 29.03 -7.42 -5.35
C THR A 51 27.92 -6.55 -5.93
N VAL A 52 28.22 -5.26 -6.08
CA VAL A 52 27.31 -4.23 -6.57
C VAL A 52 27.89 -3.56 -7.79
N TYR A 53 27.05 -3.38 -8.81
CA TYR A 53 27.36 -2.60 -10.00
C TYR A 53 26.29 -1.57 -10.26
N GLY A 54 26.70 -0.36 -10.62
CA GLY A 54 25.83 0.78 -10.86
C GLY A 54 25.81 1.77 -9.70
N PRO A 55 25.00 2.83 -9.83
CA PRO A 55 23.92 3.02 -10.81
C PRO A 55 24.44 3.23 -12.25
N HIS A 56 23.93 2.46 -13.21
CA HIS A 56 24.26 2.59 -14.63
C HIS A 56 22.99 2.65 -15.49
N GLU A 57 23.07 3.14 -16.72
CA GLU A 57 21.91 3.20 -17.63
C GLU A 57 21.41 1.80 -17.99
N ILE A 58 20.10 1.65 -18.10
CA ILE A 58 19.47 0.37 -18.45
C ILE A 58 19.94 -0.05 -19.85
N SER A 59 20.87 -1.00 -19.91
CA SER A 59 21.32 -1.55 -21.18
C SER A 59 20.18 -2.40 -21.77
N GLY A 60 19.72 -2.05 -22.98
CA GLY A 60 18.62 -2.74 -23.69
C GLY A 60 18.88 -4.22 -24.01
N ARG A 61 20.06 -4.76 -23.67
CA ARG A 61 20.26 -6.20 -23.57
C ARG A 61 19.50 -6.71 -22.36
N LYS A 62 18.27 -7.17 -22.60
CA LYS A 62 17.66 -8.18 -21.73
C LYS A 62 18.69 -9.27 -21.55
N SER A 63 19.35 -9.29 -20.39
CA SER A 63 19.99 -10.48 -19.88
C SER A 63 18.94 -11.58 -20.06
N LYS A 64 19.20 -12.52 -20.99
CA LYS A 64 18.56 -13.83 -20.94
C LYS A 64 18.99 -14.35 -19.57
N ALA A 65 18.21 -14.06 -18.53
CA ALA A 65 18.38 -14.67 -17.23
C ALA A 65 18.47 -16.16 -17.54
N LEU A 66 19.63 -16.76 -17.27
CA LEU A 66 19.92 -18.16 -17.56
C LEU A 66 18.69 -18.97 -17.16
N ALA A 67 18.04 -19.59 -18.15
CA ALA A 67 16.73 -20.22 -18.02
C ALA A 67 16.73 -21.47 -17.10
N ASP A 68 17.84 -21.74 -16.42
CA ASP A 68 18.10 -22.89 -15.55
C ASP A 68 18.49 -22.48 -14.12
N ARG A 69 17.94 -21.37 -13.59
CA ARG A 69 18.05 -21.13 -12.14
C ARG A 69 17.00 -21.99 -11.41
N ALA A 70 17.48 -22.85 -10.53
CA ALA A 70 16.63 -23.64 -9.64
C ALA A 70 15.59 -22.75 -8.94
N LEU A 71 14.34 -23.22 -8.86
CA LEU A 71 13.18 -22.48 -8.33
C LEU A 71 13.45 -21.80 -6.97
N LYS A 72 14.19 -22.47 -6.08
CA LYS A 72 14.61 -21.93 -4.77
C LYS A 72 15.50 -20.68 -4.86
N ALA A 73 16.39 -20.62 -5.86
CA ALA A 73 17.24 -19.44 -6.07
C ALA A 73 16.41 -18.25 -6.58
N GLN A 74 15.36 -18.52 -7.36
CA GLN A 74 14.44 -17.48 -7.84
C GLN A 74 13.58 -16.92 -6.71
N GLU A 75 13.07 -17.76 -5.81
CA GLU A 75 12.32 -17.35 -4.62
C GLU A 75 13.18 -16.45 -3.72
N MET A 76 14.40 -16.89 -3.38
CA MET A 76 15.33 -16.08 -2.60
C MET A 76 15.67 -14.75 -3.28
N SER A 77 15.84 -14.75 -4.61
CA SER A 77 16.09 -13.51 -5.36
C SER A 77 14.93 -12.51 -5.26
N ASN A 78 13.68 -12.99 -5.26
CA ASN A 78 12.51 -12.11 -5.11
C ASN A 78 12.43 -11.51 -3.69
N ILE A 79 12.74 -12.31 -2.67
CA ILE A 79 12.78 -11.86 -1.27
C ILE A 79 13.85 -10.77 -1.11
N LEU A 80 15.08 -11.04 -1.59
CA LEU A 80 16.18 -10.07 -1.54
C LEU A 80 15.83 -8.78 -2.29
N LYS A 81 15.24 -8.90 -3.48
CA LYS A 81 14.80 -7.75 -4.26
C LYS A 81 13.80 -6.88 -3.49
N SER A 82 12.76 -7.49 -2.91
CA SER A 82 11.76 -6.77 -2.12
C SER A 82 12.39 -6.09 -0.89
N ALA A 83 13.29 -6.77 -0.19
CA ALA A 83 13.98 -6.23 0.97
C ALA A 83 14.85 -5.00 0.61
N PHE A 84 15.66 -5.08 -0.44
CA PHE A 84 16.53 -3.98 -0.85
C PHE A 84 15.78 -2.82 -1.52
N GLU A 85 14.68 -3.06 -2.27
CA GLU A 85 13.83 -2.00 -2.82
C GLU A 85 13.20 -1.13 -1.72
N SER A 86 12.88 -1.72 -0.57
CA SER A 86 12.37 -0.96 0.58
C SER A 86 13.42 -0.03 1.20
N THR A 87 14.71 -0.38 1.07
CA THR A 87 15.85 0.25 1.76
C THR A 87 16.58 1.27 0.88
N ILE A 88 16.78 0.98 -0.40
CA ILE A 88 17.51 1.83 -1.34
C ILE A 88 16.67 3.06 -1.71
N LEU A 89 17.30 4.23 -1.76
CA LEU A 89 16.66 5.48 -2.22
C LEU A 89 16.61 5.54 -3.76
N THR A 90 15.79 4.71 -4.37
CA THR A 90 15.64 4.61 -5.84
C THR A 90 15.20 5.93 -6.50
N SER A 91 14.55 6.83 -5.75
CA SER A 91 14.17 8.18 -6.22
C SER A 91 15.37 9.05 -6.64
N LEU A 92 16.58 8.72 -6.19
CA LEU A 92 17.80 9.43 -6.55
C LEU A 92 18.37 9.00 -7.91
N TYR A 93 17.94 7.85 -8.45
CA TYR A 93 18.49 7.24 -9.65
C TYR A 93 17.39 6.90 -10.68
N PRO A 94 16.65 7.91 -11.19
CA PRO A 94 15.61 7.67 -12.19
C PRO A 94 16.22 7.18 -13.51
N GLY A 95 15.69 6.08 -14.05
CA GLY A 95 16.16 5.51 -15.33
C GLY A 95 17.50 4.76 -15.24
N SER A 96 18.03 4.57 -14.03
CA SER A 96 19.23 3.77 -13.79
C SER A 96 18.89 2.38 -13.24
N GLN A 97 19.83 1.46 -13.38
CA GLN A 97 19.79 0.11 -12.82
C GLN A 97 20.94 -0.07 -11.82
N ILE A 98 20.65 -0.78 -10.73
CA ILE A 98 21.62 -1.21 -9.71
C ILE A 98 21.56 -2.72 -9.68
N ASP A 99 22.68 -3.37 -10.00
CA ASP A 99 22.78 -4.82 -10.02
C ASP A 99 23.47 -5.32 -8.76
N LEU A 100 22.77 -6.20 -8.04
CA LEU A 100 23.26 -6.87 -6.85
C LEU A 100 23.46 -8.36 -7.15
N PHE A 101 24.71 -8.82 -7.04
CA PHE A 101 25.05 -10.23 -7.20
C PHE A 101 25.46 -10.82 -5.86
N PHE A 102 24.86 -11.97 -5.53
CA PHE A 102 25.15 -12.74 -4.33
C PHE A 102 25.73 -14.09 -4.73
N LEU A 103 26.94 -14.37 -4.26
CA LEU A 103 27.59 -15.66 -4.40
C LEU A 103 27.70 -16.31 -3.02
N VAL A 104 26.87 -17.34 -2.77
CA VAL A 104 26.95 -18.16 -1.56
C VAL A 104 28.09 -19.16 -1.74
N LEU A 105 29.18 -18.97 -1.00
CA LEU A 105 30.38 -19.81 -1.07
C LEU A 105 30.21 -21.09 -0.24
N HIS A 106 29.56 -20.96 0.92
CA HIS A 106 29.24 -22.08 1.79
C HIS A 106 27.89 -21.82 2.47
N ALA A 107 27.05 -22.85 2.59
CA ALA A 107 25.69 -22.74 3.09
C ALA A 107 25.50 -23.64 4.32
N ASP A 108 25.23 -23.04 5.48
CA ASP A 108 25.01 -23.72 6.75
C ASP A 108 23.81 -23.11 7.51
N GLY A 109 22.74 -22.77 6.79
CA GLY A 109 21.52 -22.18 7.36
C GLY A 109 21.55 -20.65 7.46
N GLY A 110 20.37 -20.01 7.42
CA GLY A 110 20.25 -18.55 7.43
C GLY A 110 20.78 -17.87 6.17
N ASN A 111 20.84 -18.57 5.02
CA ASN A 111 21.44 -18.07 3.78
C ASN A 111 20.84 -16.74 3.31
N CYS A 112 19.51 -16.58 3.43
CA CYS A 112 18.83 -15.34 3.07
C CYS A 112 19.29 -14.17 3.96
N SER A 113 19.35 -14.38 5.27
CA SER A 113 19.82 -13.37 6.21
C SER A 113 21.28 -12.96 5.98
N ALA A 114 22.15 -13.93 5.68
CA ALA A 114 23.54 -13.69 5.33
C ALA A 114 23.68 -12.87 4.04
N CYS A 115 22.87 -13.17 3.01
CA CYS A 115 22.82 -12.39 1.77
C CYS A 115 22.38 -10.94 2.03
N ILE A 116 21.36 -10.71 2.85
CA ILE A 116 20.89 -9.35 3.18
C ILE A 116 22.00 -8.56 3.90
N ASN A 117 22.66 -9.17 4.88
CA ASN A 117 23.73 -8.52 5.63
C ASN A 117 24.95 -8.20 4.74
N ALA A 118 25.35 -9.15 3.87
CA ALA A 118 26.40 -8.95 2.89
C ALA A 118 26.06 -7.83 1.89
N GLY A 119 24.84 -7.85 1.34
CA GLY A 119 24.39 -6.85 0.37
C GLY A 119 24.30 -5.45 0.96
N THR A 120 23.91 -5.33 2.22
CA THR A 120 23.89 -4.05 2.92
C THR A 120 25.29 -3.46 3.04
N LEU A 121 26.29 -4.27 3.44
CA LEU A 121 27.68 -3.82 3.46
C LEU A 121 28.21 -3.48 2.06
N ALA A 122 27.86 -4.26 1.05
CA ALA A 122 28.31 -4.03 -0.32
C ALA A 122 27.72 -2.73 -0.91
N LEU A 123 26.44 -2.43 -0.62
CA LEU A 123 25.78 -1.17 -0.98
C LEU A 123 26.41 0.03 -0.27
N ILE A 124 26.77 -0.13 1.01
CA ILE A 124 27.47 0.90 1.78
C ILE A 124 28.85 1.15 1.18
N ASN A 125 29.58 0.09 0.82
CA ASN A 125 30.88 0.19 0.16
C ASN A 125 30.79 0.86 -1.22
N ALA A 126 29.74 0.57 -1.99
CA ALA A 126 29.44 1.25 -3.26
C ALA A 126 29.05 2.73 -3.11
N GLY A 127 28.79 3.19 -1.87
CA GLY A 127 28.33 4.55 -1.61
C GLY A 127 26.91 4.83 -2.09
N ILE A 128 26.09 3.78 -2.28
CA ILE A 128 24.68 3.93 -2.68
C ILE A 128 23.86 4.38 -1.45
N PRO A 129 23.09 5.48 -1.55
CA PRO A 129 22.27 5.99 -0.46
C PRO A 129 21.18 5.01 -0.03
N LEU A 130 21.28 4.58 1.23
CA LEU A 130 20.28 3.77 1.92
C LEU A 130 19.48 4.63 2.90
N LYS A 131 18.18 4.31 3.06
CA LYS A 131 17.34 4.92 4.10
C LYS A 131 17.87 4.63 5.50
N ASP A 132 18.32 3.40 5.70
CA ASP A 132 18.75 2.85 6.99
C ASP A 132 19.61 1.59 6.79
N TYR A 133 20.24 1.09 7.85
CA TYR A 133 20.86 -0.24 7.85
C TYR A 133 19.77 -1.30 7.78
N LEU A 134 19.86 -2.17 6.78
CA LEU A 134 19.05 -3.36 6.67
C LEU A 134 19.79 -4.53 7.32
N CYS A 135 19.31 -5.00 8.45
CA CYS A 135 19.91 -6.10 9.20
C CYS A 135 18.93 -7.27 9.26
N ALA A 136 19.41 -8.46 8.91
CA ALA A 136 18.60 -9.66 8.89
C ALA A 136 19.16 -10.74 9.80
N CYS A 137 18.27 -11.50 10.43
CA CYS A 137 18.59 -12.63 11.29
C CYS A 137 17.58 -13.74 11.03
N SER A 138 18.07 -14.98 10.95
CA SER A 138 17.20 -16.15 11.02
C SER A 138 16.87 -16.47 12.48
N ALA A 139 15.71 -17.04 12.72
CA ALA A 139 15.30 -17.58 14.01
C ALA A 139 14.49 -18.86 13.79
N GLY A 140 14.47 -19.74 14.77
CA GLY A 140 13.67 -20.96 14.73
C GLY A 140 13.01 -21.28 16.05
N PHE A 141 12.28 -22.38 16.09
CA PHE A 141 11.52 -22.77 17.27
C PHE A 141 11.60 -24.27 17.49
N VAL A 142 12.31 -24.66 18.54
CA VAL A 142 12.61 -26.06 18.84
C VAL A 142 12.27 -26.33 20.29
N ASN A 143 11.51 -27.39 20.56
CA ASN A 143 11.15 -27.83 21.92
C ASN A 143 10.64 -26.68 22.83
N GLU A 144 9.62 -25.94 22.37
CA GLU A 144 9.04 -24.77 23.06
C GLU A 144 9.99 -23.58 23.27
N THR A 145 11.22 -23.65 22.74
CA THR A 145 12.27 -22.65 22.93
C THR A 145 12.60 -21.98 21.60
N PRO A 146 12.45 -20.65 21.49
CA PRO A 146 12.89 -19.92 20.30
C PRO A 146 14.42 -19.85 20.25
N LEU A 147 15.00 -20.14 19.09
CA LEU A 147 16.43 -20.15 18.81
C LEU A 147 16.78 -19.00 17.88
N MET A 148 17.83 -18.25 18.21
CA MET A 148 18.42 -17.21 17.37
C MET A 148 19.44 -17.83 16.41
N ASP A 149 19.46 -17.38 15.16
CA ASP A 149 20.45 -17.74 14.15
C ASP A 149 20.64 -19.26 14.02
N ILE A 150 19.68 -19.87 13.33
CA ILE A 150 19.64 -21.33 13.14
C ILE A 150 20.68 -21.80 12.12
N ASN A 151 21.29 -22.94 12.40
CA ASN A 151 22.16 -23.65 11.47
C ASN A 151 21.35 -24.61 10.56
N HIS A 152 22.01 -25.22 9.57
CA HIS A 152 21.32 -26.11 8.63
C HIS A 152 20.69 -27.33 9.32
N PHE A 153 21.37 -27.91 10.31
CA PHE A 153 20.87 -29.08 11.03
C PHE A 153 19.64 -28.78 11.88
N GLU A 154 19.62 -27.63 12.56
CA GLU A 154 18.50 -27.16 13.37
C GLU A 154 17.32 -26.77 12.51
N GLY A 155 17.53 -26.19 11.33
CA GLY A 155 16.46 -25.99 10.36
C GLY A 155 15.87 -27.31 9.88
N PHE A 156 16.73 -28.27 9.54
CA PHE A 156 16.31 -29.58 9.04
C PHE A 156 15.54 -30.44 10.06
N LEU A 157 15.93 -30.39 11.33
CA LEU A 157 15.35 -31.20 12.41
C LEU A 157 14.30 -30.45 13.24
N GLY A 158 14.37 -29.11 13.29
CA GLY A 158 13.71 -28.25 14.28
C GLY A 158 12.48 -27.48 13.79
N GLY A 159 12.01 -27.73 12.56
CA GLY A 159 10.61 -27.53 12.18
C GLY A 159 10.06 -26.10 12.06
N THR A 160 10.85 -25.04 12.31
CA THR A 160 10.49 -23.68 11.86
C THR A 160 11.72 -22.83 11.60
N GLU A 161 11.81 -22.24 10.41
CA GLU A 161 12.74 -21.14 10.08
C GLU A 161 11.95 -19.87 9.77
N LEU A 162 12.28 -18.80 10.50
CA LEU A 162 11.83 -17.45 10.30
C LEU A 162 13.01 -16.59 9.85
N ASN A 163 12.93 -16.00 8.66
CA ASN A 163 13.88 -15.01 8.16
C ASN A 163 13.27 -13.62 8.32
N LEU A 164 13.87 -12.81 9.21
CA LEU A 164 13.42 -11.46 9.48
C LEU A 164 14.49 -10.45 9.07
N ALA A 165 14.10 -9.38 8.39
CA ALA A 165 14.96 -8.22 8.13
C ALA A 165 14.31 -6.93 8.65
N ILE A 166 15.09 -6.10 9.35
CA ILE A 166 14.63 -4.86 9.94
C ILE A 166 15.51 -3.67 9.52
N LEU A 167 14.89 -2.50 9.47
CA LEU A 167 15.57 -1.22 9.34
C LEU A 167 15.90 -0.69 10.74
N LYS A 168 17.19 -0.59 11.08
CA LYS A 168 17.64 -0.41 12.47
C LYS A 168 17.10 0.83 13.18
N LYS A 169 17.12 1.99 12.54
CA LYS A 169 16.73 3.29 13.09
C LYS A 169 15.21 3.47 13.15
N SER A 170 14.50 2.95 12.15
CA SER A 170 13.02 3.05 12.11
C SER A 170 12.31 1.89 12.81
N GLU A 171 13.04 0.80 13.11
CA GLU A 171 12.53 -0.47 13.61
C GLU A 171 11.40 -1.08 12.76
N LEU A 172 11.30 -0.66 11.49
CA LEU A 172 10.35 -1.20 10.53
C LEU A 172 10.86 -2.54 9.99
N ILE A 173 9.94 -3.49 9.82
CA ILE A 173 10.21 -4.80 9.24
C ILE A 173 10.18 -4.66 7.72
N ALA A 174 11.29 -4.98 7.07
CA ALA A 174 11.43 -4.97 5.62
C ALA A 174 11.10 -6.33 4.99
N CYS A 175 11.36 -7.43 5.72
CA CYS A 175 11.11 -8.80 5.28
C CYS A 175 10.74 -9.66 6.48
N ASP A 176 9.72 -10.50 6.33
CA ASP A 176 9.20 -11.42 7.36
C ASP A 176 8.72 -12.70 6.66
N GLU A 177 9.64 -13.65 6.48
CA GLU A 177 9.41 -14.87 5.70
C GLU A 177 9.53 -16.10 6.59
N MET A 178 8.52 -16.95 6.58
CA MET A 178 8.49 -18.19 7.37
C MET A 178 8.17 -19.36 6.45
N THR A 179 9.00 -20.40 6.48
CA THR A 179 8.88 -21.54 5.56
C THR A 179 7.91 -22.61 6.06
N GLU A 180 7.84 -22.79 7.38
CA GLU A 180 7.19 -23.93 8.02
C GLU A 180 6.06 -23.50 8.96
N ARG A 181 5.21 -24.47 9.34
CA ARG A 181 4.00 -24.18 10.12
C ARG A 181 4.35 -23.96 11.59
N LEU A 182 3.88 -22.86 12.14
CA LEU A 182 4.02 -22.54 13.56
C LEU A 182 2.66 -22.14 14.14
N HIS A 183 2.39 -22.56 15.38
CA HIS A 183 1.22 -22.10 16.11
C HIS A 183 1.33 -20.59 16.40
N THR A 184 0.21 -19.87 16.28
CA THR A 184 0.15 -18.40 16.34
C THR A 184 0.72 -17.82 17.62
N ASP A 185 0.58 -18.55 18.73
CA ASP A 185 1.01 -18.11 20.06
C ASP A 185 2.53 -17.97 20.19
N HIS A 186 3.30 -18.69 19.35
CA HIS A 186 4.76 -18.66 19.39
C HIS A 186 5.36 -17.64 18.41
N ILE A 187 4.61 -17.15 17.43
CA ILE A 187 5.10 -16.17 16.42
C ILE A 187 5.70 -14.94 17.12
N GLY A 188 5.01 -14.41 18.13
CA GLY A 188 5.48 -13.25 18.89
C GLY A 188 6.80 -13.50 19.63
N LYS A 189 7.00 -14.72 20.15
CA LYS A 189 8.23 -15.11 20.85
C LYS A 189 9.42 -15.19 19.88
N ILE A 190 9.24 -15.84 18.73
CA ILE A 190 10.31 -15.98 17.73
C ILE A 190 10.69 -14.63 17.13
N ARG A 191 9.69 -13.81 16.72
CA ARG A 191 9.97 -12.47 16.17
C ARG A 191 10.77 -11.61 17.14
N LYS A 192 10.45 -11.67 18.44
CA LYS A 192 11.19 -10.91 19.46
C LYS A 192 12.68 -11.28 19.48
N ILE A 193 12.98 -12.57 19.37
CA ILE A 193 14.37 -13.06 19.28
C ILE A 193 15.03 -12.65 17.97
N ALA A 194 14.34 -12.81 16.84
CA ALA A 194 14.87 -12.40 15.54
C ALA A 194 15.19 -10.89 15.51
N ILE A 195 14.32 -10.04 16.06
CA ILE A 195 14.55 -8.60 16.18
C ILE A 195 15.79 -8.33 17.04
N GLN A 196 15.95 -9.04 18.16
CA GLN A 196 17.14 -8.90 19.00
C GLN A 196 18.41 -9.29 18.24
N GLY A 197 18.39 -10.41 17.51
CA GLY A 197 19.51 -10.84 16.68
C GLY A 197 19.87 -9.83 15.61
N CYS A 198 18.90 -9.21 14.94
CA CYS A 198 19.16 -8.12 14.00
C CYS A 198 19.82 -6.89 14.66
N LYS A 199 19.46 -6.57 15.91
CA LYS A 199 20.07 -5.45 16.66
C LYS A 199 21.54 -5.76 17.00
N ASP A 200 21.84 -7.01 17.32
CA ASP A 200 23.19 -7.46 17.64
C ASP A 200 24.06 -7.51 16.36
N ILE A 201 23.51 -8.00 15.25
CA ILE A 201 24.16 -7.97 13.93
C ILE A 201 24.48 -6.54 13.50
N TYR A 202 23.56 -5.60 13.69
CA TYR A 202 23.81 -4.19 13.38
C TYR A 202 25.08 -3.65 14.05
N ALA A 203 25.28 -3.94 15.34
CA ALA A 203 26.46 -3.47 16.06
C ALA A 203 27.77 -3.99 15.44
N ILE A 204 27.75 -5.23 14.94
CA ILE A 204 28.89 -5.85 14.26
C ILE A 204 29.12 -5.23 12.88
N LEU A 205 28.07 -5.03 12.10
CA LEU A 205 28.15 -4.40 10.78
C LEU A 205 28.65 -2.95 10.86
N ASP A 206 28.15 -2.18 11.83
CA ASP A 206 28.58 -0.80 12.07
C ASP A 206 30.06 -0.74 12.48
N ALA A 207 30.49 -1.64 13.37
CA ALA A 207 31.90 -1.74 13.76
C ALA A 207 32.82 -2.09 12.56
N ALA A 208 32.42 -3.05 11.73
CA ALA A 208 33.20 -3.43 10.54
C ALA A 208 33.30 -2.31 9.50
N HIS A 209 32.19 -1.59 9.29
CA HIS A 209 32.15 -0.42 8.43
C HIS A 209 33.08 0.71 8.94
N LEU A 210 33.05 1.00 10.23
CA LEU A 210 33.93 1.99 10.85
C LEU A 210 35.41 1.62 10.72
N ILE A 211 35.76 0.35 10.90
CA ILE A 211 37.14 -0.14 10.72
C ILE A 211 37.59 0.00 9.27
N HIS A 212 36.71 -0.28 8.31
CA HIS A 212 37.02 -0.12 6.89
C HIS A 212 37.23 1.35 6.52
N GLN A 213 36.43 2.27 7.08
CA GLN A 213 36.60 3.71 6.86
C GLN A 213 37.94 4.24 7.38
N ASP A 214 38.38 3.80 8.56
CA ASP A 214 39.65 4.25 9.14
C ASP A 214 40.87 3.85 8.27
N ASN A 215 40.73 2.87 7.38
CA ASN A 215 41.79 2.43 6.46
C ASN A 215 41.79 3.16 5.10
N GLN A 216 40.76 3.95 4.78
CA GLN A 216 40.65 4.68 3.51
C GLN A 216 40.75 6.21 3.69
N ASP A 217 41.97 6.75 3.64
CA ASP A 217 42.22 8.21 3.71
C ASP A 217 41.62 9.01 2.54
N TYR A 218 41.33 8.38 1.40
CA TYR A 218 40.87 9.04 0.17
C TYR A 218 39.40 9.51 0.20
N SER A 219 38.54 8.93 1.06
CA SER A 219 37.08 9.23 1.05
C SER A 219 36.71 10.56 1.75
N TYR A 220 37.59 11.06 2.63
CA TYR A 220 37.30 12.21 3.49
C TYR A 220 37.19 13.54 2.74
N GLU A 221 38.12 13.83 1.83
CA GLU A 221 38.20 15.14 1.18
C GLU A 221 37.05 15.31 0.17
N ASP A 222 36.64 14.23 -0.51
CA ASP A 222 35.47 14.22 -1.41
C ASP A 222 34.17 14.46 -0.66
N VAL A 223 33.95 13.78 0.48
CA VAL A 223 32.78 13.99 1.34
C VAL A 223 32.74 15.42 1.86
N LYS A 224 33.88 15.96 2.28
CA LYS A 224 34.02 17.34 2.74
C LYS A 224 33.71 18.34 1.63
N GLN A 225 34.21 18.15 0.41
CA GLN A 225 33.89 19.01 -0.73
C GLN A 225 32.39 18.99 -1.06
N ARG A 226 31.77 17.81 -1.11
CA ARG A 226 30.32 17.67 -1.34
C ARG A 226 29.49 18.40 -0.29
N LEU A 227 29.87 18.28 0.99
CA LEU A 227 29.21 18.99 2.08
C LEU A 227 29.39 20.51 1.99
N VAL A 228 30.58 20.99 1.62
CA VAL A 228 30.84 22.42 1.42
C VAL A 228 29.97 22.99 0.31
N ILE A 229 29.84 22.27 -0.82
CA ILE A 229 28.97 22.67 -1.93
C ILE A 229 27.51 22.72 -1.47
N TYR A 230 27.03 21.68 -0.78
CA TYR A 230 25.68 21.63 -0.22
C TYR A 230 25.41 22.81 0.72
N PHE A 231 26.31 23.11 1.66
CA PHE A 231 26.15 24.22 2.59
C PHE A 231 26.17 25.57 1.89
N LYS A 232 27.00 25.76 0.85
CA LYS A 232 27.03 27.00 0.08
C LYS A 232 25.70 27.20 -0.66
N ALA A 233 25.18 26.14 -1.30
CA ALA A 233 23.90 26.19 -2.00
C ALA A 233 22.73 26.45 -1.02
N SER A 234 22.68 25.73 0.10
CA SER A 234 21.70 25.92 1.17
C SER A 234 21.69 27.34 1.72
N LYS A 235 22.87 27.92 1.98
CA LYS A 235 22.99 29.30 2.44
C LYS A 235 22.49 30.31 1.41
N SER A 236 22.81 30.11 0.14
CA SER A 236 22.29 30.96 -0.93
C SER A 236 20.77 30.85 -1.09
N MET A 237 20.21 29.65 -0.96
CA MET A 237 18.76 29.44 -1.01
C MET A 237 18.03 30.14 0.14
N ASN A 238 18.54 30.01 1.37
CA ASN A 238 17.94 30.71 2.51
C ASN A 238 18.00 32.22 2.38
N GLY A 239 19.14 32.78 1.94
CA GLY A 239 19.24 34.22 1.70
C GLY A 239 18.22 34.68 0.65
N MET A 240 18.04 33.90 -0.43
CA MET A 240 17.02 34.21 -1.43
C MET A 240 15.59 34.11 -0.89
N ASP A 241 15.28 33.15 -0.02
CA ASP A 241 13.94 33.06 0.58
C ASP A 241 13.69 34.24 1.53
N GLU A 242 14.65 34.57 2.40
CA GLU A 242 14.55 35.72 3.32
C GLU A 242 14.32 37.04 2.57
N ASP A 243 15.02 37.26 1.46
CA ASP A 243 14.93 38.50 0.69
C ASP A 243 13.68 38.55 -0.21
N PHE A 244 13.26 37.43 -0.82
CA PHE A 244 12.28 37.41 -1.90
C PHE A 244 10.95 36.72 -1.58
N ALA A 245 10.79 36.05 -0.43
CA ALA A 245 9.55 35.34 -0.11
C ALA A 245 8.32 36.27 -0.07
N PHE A 246 8.43 37.44 0.55
CA PHE A 246 7.34 38.43 0.60
C PHE A 246 7.05 39.06 -0.77
N PRO A 247 8.06 39.58 -1.52
CA PRO A 247 7.84 40.07 -2.88
C PRO A 247 7.25 39.02 -3.83
N ALA A 248 7.68 37.77 -3.73
CA ALA A 248 7.16 36.66 -4.53
C ALA A 248 5.68 36.40 -4.20
N PHE A 249 5.32 36.35 -2.91
CA PHE A 249 3.93 36.22 -2.48
C PHE A 249 3.05 37.35 -3.01
N LEU A 250 3.48 38.60 -2.84
CA LEU A 250 2.73 39.76 -3.31
C LEU A 250 2.54 39.72 -4.83
N THR A 251 3.59 39.37 -5.57
CA THR A 251 3.54 39.27 -7.04
C THR A 251 2.59 38.15 -7.49
N ILE A 252 2.63 36.99 -6.83
CA ILE A 252 1.71 35.89 -7.11
C ILE A 252 0.27 36.30 -6.82
N LEU A 253 0.01 36.95 -5.69
CA LEU A 253 -1.32 37.45 -5.36
C LEU A 253 -1.84 38.44 -6.41
N LEU A 254 -1.00 39.41 -6.81
CA LEU A 254 -1.36 40.40 -7.83
C LEU A 254 -1.61 39.76 -9.20
N THR A 255 -0.80 38.77 -9.61
CA THR A 255 -1.02 38.04 -10.87
C THR A 255 -2.33 37.26 -10.86
N MET A 256 -2.70 36.64 -9.72
CA MET A 256 -3.98 35.94 -9.60
C MET A 256 -5.18 36.89 -9.65
N ILE A 257 -5.09 38.04 -8.96
CA ILE A 257 -6.13 39.09 -9.03
C ILE A 257 -6.25 39.62 -10.47
N GLY A 258 -5.13 39.88 -11.14
CA GLY A 258 -5.08 40.37 -12.52
C GLY A 258 -5.69 39.38 -13.52
N LEU A 259 -5.36 38.09 -13.42
CA LEU A 259 -5.96 37.03 -14.24
C LEU A 259 -7.47 36.92 -14.02
N PHE A 260 -7.91 36.98 -12.77
CA PHE A 260 -9.33 36.93 -12.42
C PHE A 260 -10.09 38.15 -12.97
N TRP A 261 -9.57 39.36 -12.75
CA TRP A 261 -10.18 40.59 -13.24
C TRP A 261 -10.23 40.65 -14.77
N GLY A 262 -9.17 40.23 -15.45
CA GLY A 262 -9.11 40.15 -16.91
C GLY A 262 -10.15 39.17 -17.45
N GLY A 263 -10.21 37.95 -16.88
CA GLY A 263 -11.20 36.94 -17.24
C GLY A 263 -12.64 37.39 -16.98
N TYR A 264 -12.90 38.04 -15.84
CA TYR A 264 -14.20 38.60 -15.50
C TYR A 264 -14.65 39.66 -16.51
N ARG A 265 -13.78 40.62 -16.85
CA ARG A 265 -14.12 41.66 -17.85
C ARG A 265 -14.46 41.03 -19.19
N ILE A 266 -13.66 40.08 -19.69
CA ILE A 266 -13.93 39.38 -20.95
C ILE A 266 -15.30 38.67 -20.93
N ALA A 267 -15.66 38.05 -19.80
CA ALA A 267 -16.88 37.25 -19.70
C ALA A 267 -18.18 38.09 -19.60
N PHE A 268 -18.14 39.26 -18.95
CA PHE A 268 -19.36 40.01 -18.60
C PHE A 268 -19.50 41.38 -19.26
N SER A 269 -18.48 41.91 -19.93
CA SER A 269 -18.61 43.19 -20.62
C SER A 269 -19.40 43.01 -21.92
N ALA A 270 -20.65 43.49 -21.95
CA ALA A 270 -21.53 43.37 -23.11
C ALA A 270 -21.12 44.27 -24.30
N SER A 271 -20.29 45.29 -24.09
CA SER A 271 -19.93 46.31 -25.07
C SER A 271 -18.43 46.62 -25.09
N MET A 272 -17.58 45.59 -25.25
CA MET A 272 -16.13 45.80 -25.44
C MET A 272 -15.73 45.76 -26.91
N ASP A 273 -15.04 46.81 -27.35
CA ASP A 273 -14.41 46.92 -28.66
C ASP A 273 -13.37 45.81 -28.89
N SER A 274 -13.12 45.48 -30.16
CA SER A 274 -12.17 44.44 -30.57
C SER A 274 -10.77 44.69 -29.99
N GLU A 275 -10.32 45.94 -29.97
CA GLU A 275 -9.03 46.36 -29.40
C GLU A 275 -8.95 46.17 -27.88
N GLY A 276 -10.05 46.39 -27.15
CA GLY A 276 -10.10 46.15 -25.72
C GLY A 276 -9.99 44.66 -25.37
N LYS A 277 -10.58 43.78 -26.19
CA LYS A 277 -10.50 42.33 -25.99
C LYS A 277 -9.10 41.80 -26.24
N THR A 278 -8.43 42.26 -27.30
CA THR A 278 -7.04 41.87 -27.59
C THR A 278 -6.10 42.33 -26.48
N ALA A 279 -6.24 43.57 -26.01
CA ALA A 279 -5.45 44.09 -24.88
C ALA A 279 -5.63 43.26 -23.59
N LEU A 280 -6.86 42.84 -23.27
CA LEU A 280 -7.10 41.98 -22.10
C LEU A 280 -6.49 40.58 -22.27
N ILE A 281 -6.53 39.99 -23.45
CA ILE A 281 -5.88 38.68 -23.72
C ILE A 281 -4.36 38.78 -23.54
N PHE A 282 -3.73 39.85 -24.05
CA PHE A 282 -2.30 40.09 -23.85
C PHE A 282 -1.96 40.30 -22.37
N SER A 283 -2.79 41.05 -21.63
CA SER A 283 -2.60 41.21 -20.18
C SER A 283 -2.73 39.88 -19.43
N GLY A 284 -3.68 39.03 -19.83
CA GLY A 284 -3.86 37.69 -19.26
C GLY A 284 -2.64 36.81 -19.49
N TYR A 285 -2.10 36.81 -20.71
CA TYR A 285 -0.84 36.11 -21.01
C TYR A 285 0.33 36.63 -20.16
N PHE A 286 0.45 37.94 -20.01
CA PHE A 286 1.48 38.56 -19.18
C PHE A 286 1.39 38.13 -17.72
N TYR A 287 0.20 38.15 -17.10
CA TYR A 287 0.05 37.71 -15.71
C TYR A 287 0.29 36.20 -15.55
N LEU A 288 -0.17 35.38 -16.50
CA LEU A 288 0.08 33.93 -16.51
C LEU A 288 1.57 33.62 -16.61
N TRP A 289 2.27 34.33 -17.48
CA TRP A 289 3.71 34.20 -17.70
C TRP A 289 4.50 34.52 -16.42
N ASN A 290 4.22 35.66 -15.78
CA ASN A 290 4.86 36.04 -14.52
C ASN A 290 4.54 35.05 -13.38
N HIS A 291 3.31 34.52 -13.33
CA HIS A 291 2.91 33.52 -12.36
C HIS A 291 3.74 32.22 -12.49
N CYS A 292 3.89 31.72 -13.72
CA CYS A 292 4.71 30.55 -14.03
C CYS A 292 6.21 30.78 -13.77
N LEU A 293 6.73 31.97 -14.10
CA LEU A 293 8.15 32.31 -13.93
C LEU A 293 8.61 32.26 -12.47
N ILE A 294 7.72 32.53 -11.52
CA ILE A 294 8.06 32.49 -10.10
C ILE A 294 7.87 31.08 -9.54
N LEU A 295 6.72 30.46 -9.81
CA LEU A 295 6.36 29.19 -9.17
C LEU A 295 7.13 27.97 -9.72
N ILE A 296 7.41 27.91 -11.03
CA ILE A 296 8.07 26.73 -11.64
C ILE A 296 9.54 26.61 -11.18
N PRO A 297 10.39 27.65 -11.27
CA PRO A 297 11.77 27.56 -10.80
C PRO A 297 11.87 27.33 -9.29
N ALA A 298 11.01 27.97 -8.49
CA ALA A 298 10.97 27.77 -7.06
C ALA A 298 10.59 26.32 -6.68
N ALA A 299 9.59 25.74 -7.35
CA ALA A 299 9.19 24.34 -7.13
C ALA A 299 10.32 23.36 -7.53
N LEU A 300 10.99 23.59 -8.66
CA LEU A 300 12.12 22.76 -9.10
C LEU A 300 13.31 22.86 -8.14
N ALA A 301 13.63 24.06 -7.66
CA ALA A 301 14.68 24.28 -6.68
C ALA A 301 14.37 23.58 -5.35
N ASN A 302 13.12 23.65 -4.88
CA ASN A 302 12.68 22.92 -3.69
C ASN A 302 12.79 21.40 -3.84
N GLU A 303 12.44 20.87 -5.01
CA GLU A 303 12.60 19.44 -5.30
C GLU A 303 14.08 19.02 -5.30
N ALA A 304 14.94 19.81 -5.94
CA ALA A 304 16.38 19.57 -5.95
C ALA A 304 16.99 19.66 -4.53
N ALA A 305 16.57 20.64 -3.73
CA ALA A 305 16.99 20.80 -2.34
C ALA A 305 16.55 19.62 -1.47
N ASN A 306 15.31 19.14 -1.63
CA ASN A 306 14.82 17.94 -0.94
C ASN A 306 15.64 16.69 -1.32
N LYS A 307 15.98 16.51 -2.61
CA LYS A 307 16.87 15.41 -3.05
C LYS A 307 18.26 15.53 -2.42
N ALA A 308 18.84 16.72 -2.44
CA ALA A 308 20.16 16.98 -1.85
C ALA A 308 20.16 16.78 -0.33
N GLU A 309 19.10 17.19 0.37
CA GLU A 309 18.92 16.97 1.80
C GLU A 309 18.82 15.47 2.14
N ASN A 310 18.11 14.69 1.33
CA ASN A 310 18.04 13.24 1.50
C ASN A 310 19.42 12.58 1.35
N VAL A 311 20.22 13.00 0.37
CA VAL A 311 21.62 12.55 0.23
C VAL A 311 22.47 13.00 1.42
N ALA A 312 22.33 14.25 1.87
CA ALA A 312 23.01 14.80 3.05
C ALA A 312 22.65 14.07 4.35
N LYS A 313 21.43 13.55 4.48
CA LYS A 313 20.99 12.72 5.61
C LYS A 313 21.56 11.29 5.56
N CYS A 314 21.94 10.80 4.39
CA CYS A 314 22.61 9.50 4.21
C CYS A 314 24.14 9.59 4.36
N LEU A 315 24.73 10.78 4.17
CA LEU A 315 26.16 11.06 4.36
C LEU A 315 26.75 10.81 5.77
N PRO A 316 26.01 10.83 6.90
CA PRO A 316 26.59 10.52 8.22
C PRO A 316 27.20 9.12 8.31
N TYR A 317 26.74 8.19 7.47
CA TYR A 317 27.31 6.85 7.37
C TYR A 317 28.65 6.84 6.61
N GLN A 318 28.98 7.90 5.85
CA GLN A 318 30.27 8.06 5.17
C GLN A 318 31.27 8.90 5.99
N ILE A 319 30.87 9.44 7.15
CA ILE A 319 31.72 10.35 7.95
C ILE A 319 32.35 9.59 9.12
N PRO A 320 33.70 9.53 9.20
CA PRO A 320 34.41 8.86 10.28
C PRO A 320 33.95 9.33 11.66
N ALA A 321 33.77 8.38 12.59
CA ALA A 321 33.25 8.66 13.93
C ALA A 321 34.10 9.66 14.74
N LYS A 322 35.41 9.75 14.46
CA LYS A 322 36.35 10.68 15.11
C LYS A 322 36.08 12.16 14.81
N ASN A 323 35.51 12.50 13.65
CA ASN A 323 35.34 13.90 13.25
C ASN A 323 34.08 14.54 13.82
N ARG A 324 34.12 14.86 15.13
CA ARG A 324 33.05 15.60 15.83
C ARG A 324 32.71 16.92 15.16
N HIS A 325 33.68 17.59 14.54
CA HIS A 325 33.50 18.87 13.86
C HIS A 325 32.56 18.77 12.65
N LEU A 326 32.73 17.76 11.78
CA LEU A 326 31.86 17.56 10.60
C LEU A 326 30.46 17.09 11.00
N LYS A 327 30.34 16.20 11.98
CA LYS A 327 29.03 15.81 12.54
C LYS A 327 28.32 17.00 13.18
N PHE A 328 29.06 17.87 13.85
CA PHE A 328 28.52 19.12 14.40
C PHE A 328 28.09 20.09 13.30
N LEU A 329 28.89 20.30 12.25
CA LEU A 329 28.56 21.13 11.10
C LEU A 329 27.31 20.62 10.36
N LEU A 330 27.22 19.31 10.11
CA LEU A 330 26.02 18.68 9.56
C LEU A 330 24.81 18.91 10.44
N ARG A 331 24.89 18.61 11.74
CA ARG A 331 23.76 18.80 12.67
C ARG A 331 23.34 20.26 12.82
N LYS A 332 24.28 21.20 12.79
CA LYS A 332 24.00 22.64 12.89
C LYS A 332 23.30 23.16 11.64
N ASN A 333 23.76 22.76 10.46
CA ASN A 333 23.28 23.29 9.19
C ASN A 333 22.09 22.51 8.60
N LEU A 334 21.88 21.24 8.99
CA LEU A 334 20.64 20.50 8.70
C LEU A 334 19.40 21.11 9.38
N LYS A 335 19.57 22.02 10.35
CA LYS A 335 18.45 22.77 10.95
C LYS A 335 17.85 23.80 10.01
N TRP A 336 18.56 24.17 8.95
CA TRP A 336 18.13 25.21 8.03
C TRP A 336 17.07 24.58 7.10
N ASN A 337 15.84 25.08 7.20
CA ASN A 337 14.72 24.63 6.37
C ASN A 337 14.93 25.24 4.97
N ASN A 338 15.75 24.60 4.15
CA ASN A 338 16.17 25.12 2.84
C ASN A 338 15.06 24.96 1.79
N ARG A 339 13.96 25.69 1.96
CA ARG A 339 12.79 25.60 1.09
C ARG A 339 12.28 26.99 0.81
N PHE A 340 12.09 27.29 -0.48
CA PHE A 340 11.37 28.47 -0.91
C PHE A 340 9.92 28.41 -0.45
N SER A 341 9.51 29.46 0.23
CA SER A 341 8.18 29.61 0.79
C SER A 341 7.52 30.87 0.25
N LEU A 342 6.19 30.87 0.23
CA LEU A 342 5.41 32.09 0.05
C LEU A 342 5.19 32.71 1.42
N TRP A 343 6.09 33.63 1.78
CA TRP A 343 6.07 34.38 3.03
C TRP A 343 5.80 33.48 4.25
N GLU A 344 6.56 32.39 4.39
CA GLU A 344 6.50 31.43 5.51
C GLU A 344 5.20 30.62 5.65
N PHE A 345 4.09 31.03 5.02
CA PHE A 345 2.81 30.35 5.15
C PHE A 345 2.73 29.03 4.36
N TYR A 346 3.43 28.95 3.23
CA TYR A 346 3.29 27.82 2.32
C TYR A 346 4.58 27.50 1.56
N VAL A 347 5.02 26.24 1.62
CA VAL A 347 6.19 25.74 0.87
C VAL A 347 5.84 25.52 -0.59
N ILE A 348 6.60 26.13 -1.52
CA ILE A 348 6.31 26.05 -2.96
C ILE A 348 6.56 24.64 -3.49
N ASP A 349 5.47 23.91 -3.77
CA ASP A 349 5.47 22.56 -4.34
C ASP A 349 4.63 22.49 -5.62
N ARG A 350 4.80 21.42 -6.40
CA ARG A 350 4.01 21.15 -7.62
C ARG A 350 2.49 21.14 -7.37
N SER A 351 2.06 20.85 -6.13
CA SER A 351 0.67 20.88 -5.72
C SER A 351 0.07 22.29 -5.73
N ILE A 352 0.85 23.34 -5.41
CA ILE A 352 0.38 24.73 -5.47
C ILE A 352 0.21 25.20 -6.89
N LEU A 353 1.09 24.79 -7.81
CA LEU A 353 0.91 25.07 -9.23
C LEU A 353 -0.46 24.54 -9.68
N ILE A 354 -0.78 23.30 -9.33
CA ILE A 354 -2.07 22.71 -9.68
C ILE A 354 -3.23 23.42 -8.96
N ALA A 355 -3.08 23.77 -7.69
CA ALA A 355 -4.10 24.44 -6.90
C ALA A 355 -4.38 25.88 -7.39
N SER A 356 -3.35 26.65 -7.73
CA SER A 356 -3.48 28.01 -8.27
C SER A 356 -4.19 28.02 -9.63
N PHE A 357 -3.85 27.10 -10.54
CA PHE A 357 -4.61 26.94 -11.79
C PHE A 357 -6.04 26.41 -11.55
N GLY A 358 -6.22 25.49 -10.61
CA GLY A 358 -7.52 24.93 -10.24
C GLY A 358 -8.46 25.97 -9.63
N THR A 359 -7.94 26.87 -8.79
CA THR A 359 -8.73 28.00 -8.26
C THR A 359 -9.15 28.95 -9.37
N LEU A 360 -8.27 29.27 -10.34
CA LEU A 360 -8.64 30.10 -11.48
C LEU A 360 -9.77 29.47 -12.33
N LEU A 361 -9.68 28.16 -12.57
CA LEU A 361 -10.70 27.40 -13.30
C LEU A 361 -12.04 27.35 -12.54
N THR A 362 -12.02 27.07 -11.24
CA THR A 362 -13.23 27.01 -10.41
C THR A 362 -13.92 28.36 -10.32
N TYR A 363 -13.18 29.45 -10.16
CA TYR A 363 -13.73 30.81 -10.24
C TYR A 363 -14.32 31.12 -11.62
N GLY A 364 -13.66 30.67 -12.71
CA GLY A 364 -14.20 30.78 -14.07
C GLY A 364 -15.54 30.04 -14.25
N ILE A 365 -15.67 28.84 -13.69
CA ILE A 365 -16.92 28.05 -13.73
C ILE A 365 -18.05 28.73 -12.94
N ILE A 366 -17.75 29.23 -11.72
CA ILE A 366 -18.72 29.95 -10.87
C ILE A 366 -19.21 31.23 -11.57
N LEU A 367 -18.31 31.96 -12.22
CA LEU A 367 -18.69 33.13 -13.00
C LEU A 367 -19.53 32.75 -14.23
N GLY A 368 -19.16 31.70 -14.96
CA GLY A 368 -19.94 31.20 -16.09
C GLY A 368 -21.38 30.79 -15.72
N SER A 369 -21.59 30.25 -14.51
CA SER A 369 -22.93 29.91 -14.01
C SER A 369 -23.72 31.15 -13.57
N LEU A 370 -23.11 32.10 -12.86
CA LEU A 370 -23.72 33.38 -12.47
C LEU A 370 -24.13 34.24 -13.68
N GLY A 371 -23.33 34.26 -14.75
CA GLY A 371 -23.67 34.97 -15.98
C GLY A 371 -24.87 34.40 -16.74
N LYS A 372 -25.16 33.11 -16.57
CA LYS A 372 -26.40 32.49 -17.07
C LYS A 372 -27.63 32.89 -16.25
N GLU A 373 -27.49 33.12 -14.94
CA GLU A 373 -28.60 33.58 -14.10
C GLU A 373 -28.98 35.04 -14.38
N LEU A 374 -28.00 35.92 -14.61
CA LEU A 374 -28.26 37.35 -14.91
C LEU A 374 -28.92 37.57 -16.28
N LYS A 375 -28.72 36.68 -17.26
CA LYS A 375 -29.43 36.71 -18.56
C LYS A 375 -30.85 36.15 -18.52
N LYS A 376 -31.25 35.49 -17.43
CA LYS A 376 -32.59 34.89 -17.23
C LYS A 376 -33.50 35.77 -16.36
N GLY A 377 -33.37 37.10 -16.47
CA GLY A 377 -34.29 38.06 -15.85
C GLY A 377 -35.66 38.19 -16.55
N GLY A 378 -36.10 37.17 -17.28
CA GLY A 378 -37.48 37.01 -17.77
C GLY A 378 -38.10 35.84 -17.03
N ALA A 379 -39.18 36.10 -16.29
CA ALA A 379 -39.84 35.11 -15.45
C ALA A 379 -40.50 34.01 -16.30
N ASP A 380 -39.91 32.80 -16.29
CA ASP A 380 -40.58 31.59 -16.75
C ASP A 380 -41.52 31.06 -15.63
N PRO A 381 -42.82 30.84 -15.90
CA PRO A 381 -43.80 30.41 -14.91
C PRO A 381 -43.67 28.93 -14.47
N HIS A 382 -42.59 28.24 -14.88
CA HIS A 382 -42.30 26.86 -14.50
C HIS A 382 -40.95 26.70 -13.77
N HIS A 383 -40.52 27.69 -12.98
CA HIS A 383 -39.33 27.51 -12.14
C HIS A 383 -39.66 26.81 -10.82
N ILE A 384 -39.78 25.48 -10.87
CA ILE A 384 -39.89 24.66 -9.65
C ILE A 384 -38.50 24.55 -9.01
N LYS A 385 -38.25 25.33 -7.96
CA LYS A 385 -37.08 25.12 -7.09
C LYS A 385 -37.34 23.94 -6.17
N ARG A 386 -36.61 22.83 -6.37
CA ARG A 386 -36.70 21.63 -5.54
C ARG A 386 -35.35 21.34 -4.88
N SER A 387 -35.39 20.94 -3.61
CA SER A 387 -34.18 20.52 -2.90
C SER A 387 -33.57 19.27 -3.54
N LEU A 388 -32.24 19.28 -3.73
CA LEU A 388 -31.45 18.12 -4.22
C LEU A 388 -31.64 16.85 -3.37
N ARG A 389 -32.17 16.98 -2.15
CA ARG A 389 -32.45 15.86 -1.23
C ARG A 389 -33.83 15.24 -1.46
N LYS A 390 -34.78 15.98 -2.04
CA LYS A 390 -36.19 15.55 -2.08
C LYS A 390 -36.42 14.50 -3.17
N GLY A 391 -36.56 13.24 -2.77
CA GLY A 391 -36.75 12.10 -3.67
C GLY A 391 -35.45 11.39 -4.06
N THR A 392 -34.34 11.69 -3.37
CA THR A 392 -33.02 11.05 -3.57
C THR A 392 -32.59 10.30 -2.31
N TRP A 393 -31.51 9.52 -2.39
CA TRP A 393 -30.90 8.83 -1.23
C TRP A 393 -30.52 9.77 -0.08
N PHE A 394 -30.36 11.07 -0.35
CA PHE A 394 -30.04 12.08 0.67
C PHE A 394 -31.27 12.66 1.38
N GLN A 395 -32.47 12.14 1.10
CA GLN A 395 -33.71 12.60 1.73
C GLN A 395 -33.67 12.39 3.25
N GLY A 396 -34.05 13.41 4.02
CA GLY A 396 -34.03 13.35 5.49
C GLY A 396 -32.67 13.61 6.13
N SER A 397 -31.57 13.65 5.36
CA SER A 397 -30.26 14.03 5.89
C SER A 397 -30.16 15.54 6.11
N HIS A 398 -29.75 15.95 7.32
CA HIS A 398 -29.42 17.33 7.68
C HIS A 398 -27.94 17.67 7.48
N LEU A 399 -27.11 16.69 7.10
CA LEU A 399 -25.66 16.87 6.91
C LEU A 399 -25.38 17.61 5.61
N SER A 400 -24.40 18.52 5.59
CA SER A 400 -23.97 19.19 4.36
C SER A 400 -23.41 18.17 3.35
N PHE A 401 -23.56 18.44 2.04
CA PHE A 401 -23.04 17.53 1.01
C PHE A 401 -21.50 17.36 1.09
N GLY A 402 -20.78 18.40 1.51
CA GLY A 402 -19.33 18.30 1.75
C GLY A 402 -18.99 17.34 2.89
N LEU A 403 -19.76 17.36 3.97
CA LEU A 403 -19.58 16.43 5.10
C LEU A 403 -19.92 14.99 4.69
N ILE A 404 -21.00 14.80 3.94
CA ILE A 404 -21.41 13.51 3.35
C ILE A 404 -20.30 12.90 2.50
N LEU A 405 -19.67 13.70 1.62
CA LEU A 405 -18.58 13.24 0.76
C LEU A 405 -17.34 12.86 1.57
N ARG A 406 -16.98 13.65 2.59
CA ARG A 406 -15.87 13.33 3.50
C ARG A 406 -16.14 12.04 4.28
N LEU A 407 -17.34 11.88 4.85
CA LEU A 407 -17.73 10.66 5.56
C LEU A 407 -17.66 9.44 4.66
N THR A 408 -18.19 9.54 3.45
CA THR A 408 -18.13 8.47 2.45
C THR A 408 -16.69 8.13 2.07
N TYR A 409 -15.85 9.15 1.85
CA TYR A 409 -14.44 8.97 1.54
C TYR A 409 -13.67 8.27 2.68
N MET A 410 -13.88 8.71 3.93
CA MET A 410 -13.20 8.14 5.09
C MET A 410 -13.66 6.70 5.36
N TRP A 411 -14.95 6.42 5.20
CA TRP A 411 -15.50 5.06 5.29
C TRP A 411 -14.97 4.14 4.18
N LEU A 412 -14.88 4.62 2.93
CA LEU A 412 -14.30 3.85 1.82
C LEU A 412 -12.82 3.53 2.07
N ASN A 413 -12.08 4.42 2.75
CA ASN A 413 -10.69 4.22 3.18
C ASN A 413 -10.48 3.31 4.39
N LYS A 414 -11.56 2.77 4.99
CA LYS A 414 -11.50 1.96 6.22
C LYS A 414 -10.86 2.71 7.40
N ILE A 415 -11.04 4.02 7.46
CA ILE A 415 -10.58 4.81 8.62
C ILE A 415 -11.42 4.40 9.85
N PRO A 416 -10.79 4.17 11.02
CA PRO A 416 -11.51 3.84 12.25
C PRO A 416 -12.57 4.89 12.59
N GLN A 417 -13.75 4.44 13.06
CA GLN A 417 -14.88 5.32 13.36
C GLN A 417 -14.53 6.39 14.41
N GLU A 418 -13.69 6.05 15.39
CA GLU A 418 -13.19 7.00 16.39
C GLU A 418 -12.42 8.16 15.75
N SER A 419 -11.56 7.86 14.77
CA SER A 419 -10.82 8.89 14.02
C SER A 419 -11.76 9.76 13.19
N ILE A 420 -12.80 9.17 12.58
CA ILE A 420 -13.82 9.91 11.82
C ILE A 420 -14.57 10.89 12.72
N ILE A 421 -14.95 10.45 13.93
CA ILE A 421 -15.65 11.26 14.92
C ILE A 421 -14.77 12.44 15.35
N ASN A 422 -13.50 12.19 15.65
CA ASN A 422 -12.55 13.20 16.11
C ASN A 422 -12.20 14.22 15.02
N ASP A 423 -11.94 13.76 13.78
CA ASP A 423 -11.49 14.62 12.68
C ASP A 423 -12.62 15.50 12.11
N LEU A 424 -13.87 15.01 12.13
CA LEU A 424 -15.01 15.71 11.57
C LEU A 424 -15.89 16.40 12.63
N GLY A 425 -15.66 16.15 13.91
CA GLY A 425 -16.42 16.73 15.02
C GLY A 425 -17.90 16.36 14.99
N ILE A 426 -18.23 15.11 14.63
CA ILE A 426 -19.61 14.62 14.52
C ILE A 426 -19.99 13.70 15.68
N ALA A 427 -21.28 13.61 16.01
CA ALA A 427 -21.75 12.69 17.03
C ALA A 427 -21.51 11.22 16.62
N SER A 428 -21.18 10.36 17.59
CA SER A 428 -20.96 8.92 17.35
C SER A 428 -22.15 8.25 16.66
N GLN A 429 -23.38 8.62 17.06
CA GLN A 429 -24.61 8.13 16.45
C GLN A 429 -24.69 8.46 14.96
N THR A 430 -24.35 9.69 14.57
CA THR A 430 -24.34 10.13 13.17
C THR A 430 -23.30 9.37 12.33
N ALA A 431 -22.13 9.07 12.90
CA ALA A 431 -21.11 8.26 12.23
C ALA A 431 -21.57 6.81 12.01
N SER A 432 -22.22 6.22 13.03
CA SER A 432 -22.80 4.86 12.96
C SER A 432 -23.93 4.78 11.94
N GLU A 433 -24.85 5.74 11.94
CA GLU A 433 -25.96 5.80 10.98
C GLU A 433 -25.45 5.95 9.55
N TRP A 434 -24.49 6.85 9.32
CA TRP A 434 -23.90 7.02 7.99
C TRP A 434 -23.19 5.76 7.48
N LYS A 435 -22.47 5.07 8.37
CA LYS A 435 -21.85 3.78 8.07
C LYS A 435 -22.91 2.75 7.66
N ASN A 436 -24.03 2.67 8.38
CA ASN A 436 -25.10 1.73 8.05
C ASN A 436 -25.74 2.05 6.69
N PHE A 437 -26.03 3.32 6.41
CA PHE A 437 -26.49 3.73 5.08
C PHE A 437 -25.53 3.32 3.97
N CYS A 438 -24.21 3.47 4.17
CA CYS A 438 -23.23 3.03 3.17
C CYS A 438 -23.27 1.50 2.94
N LYS A 439 -23.50 0.71 3.99
CA LYS A 439 -23.60 -0.74 3.84
C LYS A 439 -24.91 -1.19 3.19
N GLU A 440 -26.02 -0.48 3.40
CA GLU A 440 -27.29 -0.72 2.70
C GLU A 440 -27.14 -0.57 1.17
N VAL A 441 -26.35 0.40 0.73
CA VAL A 441 -26.00 0.56 -0.70
C VAL A 441 -25.26 -0.67 -1.22
N CYS A 442 -24.32 -1.22 -0.43
CA CYS A 442 -23.62 -2.44 -0.79
C CYS A 442 -24.56 -3.64 -0.85
N LEU A 443 -25.54 -3.73 0.06
CA LEU A 443 -26.56 -4.77 0.09
C LEU A 443 -27.42 -4.73 -1.18
N ASP A 444 -27.96 -3.57 -1.54
CA ASP A 444 -28.79 -3.44 -2.74
C ASP A 444 -27.99 -3.74 -4.02
N TYR A 445 -26.71 -3.35 -4.09
CA TYR A 445 -25.81 -3.74 -5.18
C TYR A 445 -25.67 -5.27 -5.31
N CYS A 446 -25.50 -5.97 -4.19
CA CYS A 446 -25.40 -7.43 -4.19
C CYS A 446 -26.69 -8.09 -4.67
N LEU A 447 -27.85 -7.60 -4.20
CA LEU A 447 -29.17 -8.13 -4.55
C LEU A 447 -29.51 -7.93 -6.03
N ARG A 448 -28.98 -6.88 -6.67
CA ARG A 448 -29.19 -6.59 -8.10
C ARG A 448 -28.23 -7.29 -9.03
N PHE A 449 -27.18 -7.92 -8.51
CA PHE A 449 -26.24 -8.62 -9.37
C PHE A 449 -26.95 -9.82 -9.99
N ASP A 450 -27.25 -9.75 -11.30
CA ASP A 450 -27.88 -10.81 -12.10
C ASP A 450 -26.90 -11.49 -13.08
N GLY A 451 -25.59 -11.34 -12.84
CA GLY A 451 -24.55 -11.88 -13.72
C GLY A 451 -24.35 -13.39 -13.55
N GLN A 452 -24.05 -14.07 -14.67
CA GLN A 452 -23.55 -15.45 -14.67
C GLN A 452 -22.04 -15.47 -14.42
N ILE A 453 -21.54 -16.50 -13.73
CA ILE A 453 -20.10 -16.71 -13.46
C ILE A 453 -19.62 -18.05 -14.04
N GLY A 454 -18.31 -18.18 -14.27
CA GLY A 454 -17.69 -19.41 -14.80
C GLY A 454 -17.41 -19.36 -16.31
N GLY A 455 -17.27 -20.53 -16.92
CA GLY A 455 -16.95 -20.72 -18.34
C GLY A 455 -15.97 -21.87 -18.59
N THR A 456 -15.69 -22.19 -19.85
CA THR A 456 -14.82 -23.29 -20.25
C THR A 456 -13.44 -23.21 -19.58
N GLY A 457 -13.09 -24.24 -18.80
CA GLY A 457 -11.82 -24.34 -18.07
C GLY A 457 -11.81 -23.67 -16.69
N LEU A 458 -12.93 -23.10 -16.24
CA LEU A 458 -13.08 -22.52 -14.90
C LEU A 458 -13.84 -23.46 -13.97
N THR A 459 -13.44 -23.46 -12.70
CA THR A 459 -14.07 -24.27 -11.65
C THR A 459 -14.86 -23.38 -10.69
N VAL A 460 -16.11 -23.72 -10.41
CA VAL A 460 -17.01 -22.98 -9.50
C VAL A 460 -17.34 -23.84 -8.27
N ASP A 461 -16.99 -23.37 -7.08
CA ASP A 461 -17.36 -24.01 -5.81
C ASP A 461 -18.75 -23.50 -5.38
N ILE A 462 -19.68 -24.42 -5.09
CA ILE A 462 -21.02 -24.10 -4.58
C ILE A 462 -21.23 -24.68 -3.19
N TYR A 463 -21.79 -23.87 -2.29
CA TYR A 463 -22.06 -24.26 -0.91
C TYR A 463 -23.39 -23.69 -0.39
N GLU A 464 -24.01 -24.42 0.53
CA GLU A 464 -25.20 -24.01 1.28
C GLU A 464 -24.79 -23.31 2.59
N ALA A 465 -25.46 -22.21 2.91
CA ALA A 465 -25.35 -21.51 4.18
C ALA A 465 -26.73 -21.24 4.79
N TRP A 466 -26.82 -21.21 6.12
CA TRP A 466 -28.08 -20.99 6.86
C TRP A 466 -28.10 -19.61 7.54
N LEU A 467 -29.19 -18.86 7.37
CA LEU A 467 -29.47 -17.60 8.08
C LEU A 467 -30.48 -17.86 9.21
N SER A 468 -30.18 -17.45 10.46
CA SER A 468 -31.09 -17.59 11.62
C SER A 468 -31.58 -16.23 12.12
N GLU A 469 -32.79 -16.18 12.67
CA GLU A 469 -33.26 -15.11 13.56
C GLU A 469 -32.96 -15.46 15.03
N LYS A 470 -32.38 -14.52 15.79
CA LYS A 470 -31.82 -14.75 17.13
C LYS A 470 -32.82 -15.33 18.13
N LYS A 471 -32.35 -16.32 18.90
CA LYS A 471 -32.89 -16.69 20.22
C LYS A 471 -32.49 -15.63 21.26
N TYR A 472 -33.44 -14.92 21.86
CA TYR A 472 -33.48 -14.74 23.32
C TYR A 472 -34.92 -14.55 23.81
N LYS A 473 -35.29 -15.45 24.75
CA LYS A 473 -36.51 -15.58 25.56
C LYS A 473 -37.67 -16.41 24.97
N ILE A 474 -37.75 -17.64 25.50
CA ILE A 474 -38.94 -18.49 25.68
C ILE A 474 -39.47 -19.15 24.39
N GLU A 475 -39.31 -20.48 24.35
CA GLU A 475 -40.04 -21.49 23.56
C GLU A 475 -40.68 -21.06 22.22
N ARG A 476 -39.96 -21.29 21.11
CA ARG A 476 -40.48 -21.81 19.81
C ARG A 476 -39.36 -21.93 18.77
N ARG A 477 -39.48 -22.89 17.85
CA ARG A 477 -38.53 -23.15 16.74
C ARG A 477 -38.40 -21.90 15.86
N ALA A 478 -37.18 -21.41 15.63
CA ALA A 478 -36.88 -20.22 14.83
C ALA A 478 -37.08 -20.47 13.32
N LYS A 479 -37.62 -19.48 12.60
CA LYS A 479 -37.67 -19.41 11.12
C LYS A 479 -36.39 -18.71 10.63
N GLY A 480 -35.81 -19.19 9.53
CA GLY A 480 -34.60 -18.64 8.93
C GLY A 480 -34.47 -19.09 7.47
N ASN A 481 -33.84 -18.27 6.60
CA ASN A 481 -33.75 -18.51 5.15
C ASN A 481 -32.42 -19.21 4.77
N SER A 482 -32.45 -20.09 3.77
CA SER A 482 -31.24 -20.74 3.24
C SER A 482 -30.63 -19.89 2.12
N VAL A 483 -29.32 -20.00 1.91
CA VAL A 483 -28.61 -19.26 0.86
C VAL A 483 -27.66 -20.20 0.13
N PHE A 484 -27.63 -20.09 -1.20
CA PHE A 484 -26.60 -20.70 -2.03
C PHE A 484 -25.57 -19.67 -2.45
N VAL A 485 -24.29 -20.04 -2.33
CA VAL A 485 -23.18 -19.17 -2.74
C VAL A 485 -22.33 -19.94 -3.74
N GLY A 486 -22.05 -19.32 -4.89
CA GLY A 486 -21.17 -19.84 -5.91
C GLY A 486 -19.93 -18.97 -6.06
N LEU A 487 -18.74 -19.57 -6.12
CA LEU A 487 -17.47 -18.85 -6.20
C LEU A 487 -16.56 -19.48 -7.25
N VAL A 488 -16.02 -18.69 -8.18
CA VAL A 488 -15.07 -19.19 -9.17
C VAL A 488 -13.67 -19.31 -8.55
N ARG A 489 -13.06 -20.49 -8.62
CA ARG A 489 -11.68 -20.70 -8.16
C ARG A 489 -10.71 -19.83 -8.96
N HIS A 490 -9.75 -19.23 -8.26
CA HIS A 490 -8.69 -18.38 -8.82
C HIS A 490 -9.15 -17.04 -9.44
N LEU A 491 -10.46 -16.77 -9.51
CA LEU A 491 -11.02 -15.48 -9.91
C LEU A 491 -11.71 -14.81 -8.72
N ASN A 492 -11.94 -13.49 -8.82
CA ASN A 492 -12.65 -12.72 -7.81
C ASN A 492 -14.17 -12.66 -8.05
N ASP A 493 -14.70 -13.58 -8.87
CA ASP A 493 -16.11 -13.65 -9.24
C ASP A 493 -16.89 -14.65 -8.38
N PHE A 494 -18.09 -14.24 -7.97
CA PHE A 494 -19.01 -15.02 -7.16
C PHE A 494 -20.46 -14.52 -7.31
N PHE A 495 -21.42 -15.33 -6.88
CA PHE A 495 -22.82 -14.95 -6.71
C PHE A 495 -23.34 -15.42 -5.36
N VAL A 496 -24.40 -14.79 -4.89
CA VAL A 496 -25.16 -15.22 -3.71
C VAL A 496 -26.64 -15.23 -4.10
N GLU A 497 -27.33 -16.36 -3.92
CA GLU A 497 -28.77 -16.48 -4.13
C GLU A 497 -29.46 -16.83 -2.81
N VAL A 498 -30.42 -16.01 -2.40
CA VAL A 498 -31.26 -16.28 -1.22
C VAL A 498 -32.41 -17.18 -1.65
N VAL A 499 -32.69 -18.22 -0.87
CA VAL A 499 -33.65 -19.25 -1.23
C VAL A 499 -34.56 -19.58 -0.05
N GLU A 500 -35.86 -19.69 -0.33
CA GLU A 500 -36.86 -20.07 0.67
C GLU A 500 -36.89 -21.59 0.90
N ASP A 501 -36.62 -22.38 -0.13
CA ASP A 501 -36.54 -23.84 -0.08
C ASP A 501 -35.13 -24.36 -0.41
N ARG A 502 -34.66 -25.34 0.36
CA ARG A 502 -33.29 -25.90 0.26
C ARG A 502 -33.24 -27.21 -0.53
N SER A 503 -34.21 -27.43 -1.40
CA SER A 503 -34.28 -28.63 -2.22
C SER A 503 -33.21 -28.64 -3.32
N ALA A 504 -32.85 -29.84 -3.79
CA ALA A 504 -31.90 -30.00 -4.89
C ALA A 504 -32.44 -29.36 -6.20
N GLU A 505 -33.75 -29.32 -6.37
CA GLU A 505 -34.43 -28.69 -7.52
C GLU A 505 -34.16 -27.19 -7.58
N VAL A 506 -34.26 -26.48 -6.45
CA VAL A 506 -33.98 -25.05 -6.42
C VAL A 506 -32.48 -24.77 -6.59
N LEU A 507 -31.61 -25.62 -6.03
CA LEU A 507 -30.16 -25.52 -6.29
C LEU A 507 -29.85 -25.65 -7.79
N ILE A 508 -30.52 -26.57 -8.48
CA ILE A 508 -30.41 -26.75 -9.92
C ILE A 508 -30.86 -25.50 -10.67
N GLU A 509 -31.99 -24.90 -10.30
CA GLU A 509 -32.45 -23.64 -10.90
C GLU A 509 -31.42 -22.51 -10.71
N VAL A 510 -30.81 -22.42 -9.52
CA VAL A 510 -29.75 -21.45 -9.24
C VAL A 510 -28.52 -21.71 -10.11
N ILE A 511 -28.11 -22.96 -10.30
CA ILE A 511 -27.00 -23.32 -11.18
C ILE A 511 -27.29 -22.89 -12.62
N ILE A 512 -28.48 -23.23 -13.14
CA ILE A 512 -28.89 -22.87 -14.51
C ILE A 512 -28.92 -21.35 -14.69
N LYS A 513 -29.44 -20.62 -13.70
CA LYS A 513 -29.53 -19.17 -13.73
C LYS A 513 -28.15 -18.52 -13.67
N ARG A 514 -27.24 -19.02 -12.82
CA ARG A 514 -26.04 -18.29 -12.38
C ARG A 514 -24.72 -18.80 -12.96
N ILE A 515 -24.67 -19.94 -13.64
CA ILE A 515 -23.41 -20.55 -14.11
C ILE A 515 -23.37 -20.70 -15.62
N ILE A 516 -22.26 -20.27 -16.22
CA ILE A 516 -22.02 -20.36 -17.66
C ILE A 516 -21.74 -21.82 -18.07
N PRO A 517 -22.35 -22.34 -19.15
CA PRO A 517 -22.04 -23.67 -19.72
C PRO A 517 -20.54 -23.86 -19.99
N GLY A 518 -20.03 -25.08 -19.80
CA GLY A 518 -18.61 -25.43 -19.91
C GLY A 518 -17.80 -25.32 -18.61
N SER A 519 -18.44 -24.88 -17.51
CA SER A 519 -17.83 -24.80 -16.18
C SER A 519 -17.69 -26.17 -15.52
N THR A 520 -16.70 -26.33 -14.64
CA THR A 520 -16.63 -27.45 -13.68
C THR A 520 -17.20 -27.00 -12.33
N ILE A 521 -18.30 -27.58 -11.85
CA ILE A 521 -18.91 -27.26 -10.56
C ILE A 521 -18.43 -28.24 -9.49
N LEU A 522 -18.09 -27.72 -8.32
CA LEU A 522 -17.77 -28.50 -7.13
C LEU A 522 -18.80 -28.21 -6.04
N ILE A 523 -19.63 -29.20 -5.71
CA ILE A 523 -20.71 -29.05 -4.72
C ILE A 523 -20.23 -29.56 -3.36
N ASN A 524 -20.29 -28.70 -2.34
CA ASN A 524 -19.94 -29.02 -0.95
C ASN A 524 -21.19 -29.22 -0.07
N CYS A 525 -22.22 -29.87 -0.62
CA CYS A 525 -23.50 -30.14 0.03
C CYS A 525 -23.77 -31.66 0.01
N GLY A 526 -22.97 -32.41 0.79
CA GLY A 526 -22.92 -33.88 0.70
C GLY A 526 -24.26 -34.61 0.92
N SER A 527 -25.19 -34.05 1.70
CA SER A 527 -26.52 -34.65 1.91
C SER A 527 -27.51 -34.41 0.76
N LEU A 528 -27.48 -33.23 0.13
CA LEU A 528 -28.36 -32.86 -0.99
C LEU A 528 -27.90 -33.47 -2.32
N TYR A 529 -26.58 -33.55 -2.53
CA TYR A 529 -26.00 -34.16 -3.72
C TYR A 529 -26.23 -35.68 -3.73
N SER A 530 -26.07 -36.35 -2.59
CA SER A 530 -26.26 -37.80 -2.48
C SER A 530 -27.73 -38.24 -2.62
N SER A 531 -28.70 -37.43 -2.15
CA SER A 531 -30.13 -37.75 -2.23
C SER A 531 -30.74 -37.58 -3.63
N SER A 532 -30.11 -36.78 -4.50
CA SER A 532 -30.70 -36.33 -5.79
C SER A 532 -29.72 -36.46 -6.96
N ARG A 533 -28.79 -37.43 -6.89
CA ARG A 533 -27.71 -37.64 -7.86
C ARG A 533 -28.17 -37.76 -9.32
N SER A 534 -29.30 -38.43 -9.56
CA SER A 534 -29.87 -38.61 -10.91
C SER A 534 -30.27 -37.28 -11.58
N LEU A 535 -30.67 -36.27 -10.80
CA LEU A 535 -31.04 -34.95 -11.33
C LEU A 535 -29.79 -34.14 -11.72
N PHE A 536 -28.70 -34.26 -10.94
CA PHE A 536 -27.43 -33.59 -11.27
C PHE A 536 -26.76 -34.21 -12.51
N GLU A 537 -26.80 -35.53 -12.67
CA GLU A 537 -26.28 -36.22 -13.87
C GLU A 537 -27.05 -35.81 -15.15
N GLN A 538 -28.37 -35.59 -15.05
CA GLN A 538 -29.15 -35.03 -16.17
C GLN A 538 -28.74 -33.59 -16.51
N LEU A 539 -28.44 -32.78 -15.50
CA LEU A 539 -27.98 -31.40 -15.69
C LEU A 539 -26.60 -31.32 -16.35
N GLU A 540 -25.67 -32.22 -16.02
CA GLU A 540 -24.35 -32.28 -16.66
C GLU A 540 -24.45 -32.41 -18.18
N VAL A 541 -25.37 -33.29 -18.63
CA VAL A 541 -25.61 -33.57 -20.05
C VAL A 541 -26.35 -32.42 -20.74
N LEU A 542 -27.38 -31.86 -20.11
CA LEU A 542 -28.22 -30.82 -20.70
C LEU A 542 -27.53 -29.45 -20.78
N HIS A 543 -26.75 -29.08 -19.76
CA HIS A 543 -26.15 -27.75 -19.63
C HIS A 543 -24.63 -27.72 -19.87
N ASN A 544 -24.04 -28.85 -20.29
CA ASN A 544 -22.60 -28.99 -20.58
C ASN A 544 -21.72 -28.54 -19.42
N VAL A 545 -21.98 -29.08 -18.22
CA VAL A 545 -21.26 -28.74 -16.99
C VAL A 545 -20.74 -30.03 -16.37
N THR A 546 -19.59 -29.98 -15.70
CA THR A 546 -19.04 -31.14 -14.98
C THR A 546 -19.21 -30.93 -13.48
N ILE A 547 -20.01 -31.74 -12.80
CA ILE A 547 -20.28 -31.64 -11.36
C ILE A 547 -19.48 -32.71 -10.61
N LYS A 548 -18.71 -32.30 -9.59
CA LYS A 548 -18.03 -33.25 -8.70
C LYS A 548 -18.31 -32.93 -7.24
N GLU A 549 -18.42 -33.95 -6.42
CA GLU A 549 -18.45 -33.83 -4.97
C GLU A 549 -17.03 -33.56 -4.44
N THR A 550 -16.89 -32.68 -3.44
CA THR A 550 -15.61 -32.41 -2.78
C THR A 550 -15.65 -32.78 -1.30
N GLN A 551 -14.61 -33.49 -0.83
CA GLN A 551 -14.40 -33.79 0.60
C GLN A 551 -13.52 -32.75 1.33
N GLN A 552 -12.96 -31.77 0.59
CA GLN A 552 -12.15 -30.71 1.20
C GLN A 552 -13.08 -29.60 1.71
N SER A 553 -12.96 -29.25 3.00
CA SER A 553 -13.72 -28.12 3.54
C SER A 553 -13.33 -26.85 2.78
N SER A 554 -14.31 -26.19 2.17
CA SER A 554 -14.19 -24.85 1.62
C SER A 554 -14.04 -23.78 2.71
N GLU A 555 -13.54 -24.16 3.89
CA GLU A 555 -13.22 -23.25 4.97
C GLU A 555 -12.15 -22.25 4.54
N GLY A 556 -11.21 -22.56 3.65
CA GLY A 556 -10.12 -21.61 3.34
C GLY A 556 -10.55 -20.23 2.81
N ILE A 557 -11.65 -20.14 2.05
CA ILE A 557 -12.16 -18.87 1.50
C ILE A 557 -13.23 -18.27 2.40
N TRP A 558 -14.14 -19.09 2.94
CA TRP A 558 -15.12 -18.64 3.93
C TRP A 558 -14.46 -18.23 5.25
N PHE A 559 -13.31 -18.80 5.61
CA PHE A 559 -12.45 -18.38 6.71
C PHE A 559 -11.87 -17.01 6.46
N LYS A 560 -11.48 -16.67 5.21
CA LYS A 560 -11.05 -15.30 4.86
C LYS A 560 -12.20 -14.29 4.94
N VAL A 561 -13.42 -14.71 4.59
CA VAL A 561 -14.63 -13.91 4.78
C VAL A 561 -14.96 -13.77 6.27
N LYS A 562 -14.97 -14.87 7.05
CA LYS A 562 -15.14 -14.88 8.51
C LYS A 562 -14.07 -14.04 9.23
N LEU A 563 -12.79 -14.12 8.85
CA LEU A 563 -11.69 -13.32 9.42
C LEU A 563 -11.89 -11.83 9.11
N ALA A 564 -12.29 -11.50 7.88
CA ALA A 564 -12.57 -10.12 7.49
C ALA A 564 -13.82 -9.54 8.20
N LEU A 565 -14.65 -10.41 8.78
CA LEU A 565 -15.85 -10.09 9.55
C LEU A 565 -15.63 -10.15 11.08
N GLN A 566 -14.44 -10.54 11.56
CA GLN A 566 -14.13 -10.58 13.00
C GLN A 566 -13.90 -9.16 13.54
N GLY A 567 -14.80 -8.73 14.43
CA GLY A 567 -14.73 -7.42 15.11
C GLY A 567 -16.07 -6.79 15.52
N ASN A 568 -17.21 -7.34 15.07
CA ASN A 568 -18.54 -6.85 15.46
C ASN A 568 -19.38 -7.98 16.08
N GLU A 569 -20.09 -7.67 17.16
CA GLU A 569 -21.09 -8.55 17.76
C GLU A 569 -22.19 -8.86 16.74
N PHE A 570 -22.42 -10.15 16.47
CA PHE A 570 -23.38 -10.62 15.48
C PHE A 570 -24.82 -10.25 15.89
N LEU A 571 -25.50 -9.41 15.09
CA LEU A 571 -26.96 -9.28 15.06
C LEU A 571 -27.48 -10.14 13.89
N ASP A 572 -28.53 -10.90 14.15
CA ASP A 572 -29.03 -11.99 13.30
C ASP A 572 -30.18 -11.51 12.39
N GLY A 573 -30.23 -11.97 11.13
CA GLY A 573 -31.48 -12.03 10.34
C GLY A 573 -31.51 -11.36 8.97
N GLU A 574 -30.53 -10.53 8.60
CA GLU A 574 -30.46 -9.90 7.27
C GLU A 574 -29.21 -10.41 6.54
N PHE A 575 -29.20 -10.39 5.20
CA PHE A 575 -27.94 -10.52 4.45
C PHE A 575 -26.99 -9.48 5.02
N ASN A 576 -26.00 -9.95 5.78
CA ASN A 576 -25.25 -9.07 6.67
C ASN A 576 -24.68 -7.94 5.82
N THR A 577 -25.05 -6.72 6.18
CA THR A 577 -24.56 -5.49 5.53
C THR A 577 -23.02 -5.46 5.49
N GLU A 578 -22.38 -6.19 6.40
CA GLU A 578 -20.94 -6.49 6.47
C GLU A 578 -20.44 -7.44 5.37
N VAL A 579 -21.21 -8.49 5.06
CA VAL A 579 -20.92 -9.40 3.93
C VAL A 579 -21.10 -8.65 2.62
N ALA A 580 -22.17 -7.86 2.50
CA ALA A 580 -22.41 -6.98 1.36
C ALA A 580 -21.27 -5.99 1.16
N GLU A 581 -20.84 -5.34 2.23
CA GLU A 581 -19.71 -4.42 2.25
C GLU A 581 -18.43 -5.12 1.78
N TYR A 582 -18.11 -6.30 2.32
CA TYR A 582 -16.94 -7.07 1.92
C TYR A 582 -16.96 -7.39 0.43
N ILE A 583 -18.12 -7.86 -0.08
CA ILE A 583 -18.36 -8.19 -1.48
C ILE A 583 -18.15 -6.97 -2.38
N TRP A 584 -18.81 -5.86 -2.06
CA TRP A 584 -18.75 -4.63 -2.84
C TRP A 584 -17.32 -4.09 -2.89
N ARG A 585 -16.61 -4.08 -1.75
CA ARG A 585 -15.22 -3.61 -1.65
C ARG A 585 -14.25 -4.49 -2.43
N ARG A 586 -14.48 -5.80 -2.44
CA ARG A 586 -13.61 -6.74 -3.16
C ARG A 586 -13.74 -6.58 -4.68
N ARG A 587 -14.95 -6.38 -5.20
CA ARG A 587 -15.19 -6.08 -6.62
C ARG A 587 -14.71 -4.68 -7.03
N ASN A 588 -14.83 -3.70 -6.14
CA ASN A 588 -14.44 -2.32 -6.40
C ASN A 588 -13.05 -1.98 -5.84
N ASN A 589 -12.08 -2.88 -5.95
CA ASN A 589 -10.72 -2.62 -5.46
C ASN A 589 -9.87 -1.76 -6.42
N TYR A 590 -10.37 -0.59 -6.79
CA TYR A 590 -9.70 0.37 -7.67
C TYR A 590 -8.92 1.45 -6.90
N ILE A 591 -8.26 2.36 -7.64
CA ILE A 591 -7.69 3.61 -7.11
C ILE A 591 -8.81 4.44 -6.47
N MET A 592 -8.49 5.20 -5.41
CA MET A 592 -9.47 5.86 -4.55
C MET A 592 -10.50 6.72 -5.30
N THR A 593 -10.07 7.51 -6.29
CA THR A 593 -10.96 8.35 -7.09
C THR A 593 -12.01 7.50 -7.82
N GLN A 594 -11.60 6.36 -8.36
CA GLN A 594 -12.50 5.40 -9.01
C GLN A 594 -13.40 4.68 -8.01
N LYS A 595 -12.91 4.36 -6.79
CA LYS A 595 -13.72 3.79 -5.72
C LYS A 595 -14.89 4.70 -5.32
N VAL A 596 -14.62 5.99 -5.12
CA VAL A 596 -15.66 6.97 -4.77
C VAL A 596 -16.64 7.15 -5.92
N GLN A 597 -16.15 7.27 -7.17
CA GLN A 597 -17.01 7.39 -8.35
C GLN A 597 -17.90 6.15 -8.54
N ASN A 598 -17.34 4.95 -8.42
CA ASN A 598 -18.11 3.72 -8.51
C ASN A 598 -19.14 3.60 -7.38
N PHE A 599 -18.79 4.01 -6.16
CA PHE A 599 -19.74 4.01 -5.04
C PHE A 599 -20.91 4.97 -5.27
N LEU A 600 -20.63 6.20 -5.73
CA LEU A 600 -21.67 7.17 -6.08
C LEU A 600 -22.53 6.68 -7.26
N LYS A 601 -21.92 5.99 -8.23
CA LYS A 601 -22.65 5.34 -9.33
C LYS A 601 -23.56 4.23 -8.78
N THR A 602 -23.07 3.39 -7.88
CA THR A 602 -23.89 2.38 -7.18
C THR A 602 -25.06 3.04 -6.47
N ILE A 603 -24.86 4.14 -5.74
CA ILE A 603 -25.96 4.88 -5.10
C ILE A 603 -27.00 5.33 -6.14
N SER A 604 -26.56 5.86 -7.29
CA SER A 604 -27.47 6.34 -8.33
C SER A 604 -28.28 5.22 -8.98
N GLU A 605 -27.68 4.04 -9.11
CA GLU A 605 -28.35 2.85 -9.63
C GLU A 605 -29.32 2.29 -8.58
N SER A 606 -28.85 2.13 -7.34
CA SER A 606 -29.58 1.59 -6.19
C SER A 606 -30.77 2.44 -5.75
N PHE A 607 -30.62 3.76 -5.78
CA PHE A 607 -31.64 4.69 -5.30
C PHE A 607 -31.94 5.72 -6.39
N PRO A 608 -32.56 5.30 -7.50
CA PRO A 608 -32.89 6.22 -8.58
C PRO A 608 -33.91 7.25 -8.07
N PRO A 609 -33.84 8.50 -8.55
CA PRO A 609 -34.80 9.52 -8.15
C PRO A 609 -36.22 9.06 -8.48
N LYS A 610 -37.15 9.24 -7.53
CA LYS A 610 -38.57 8.83 -7.68
C LYS A 610 -39.33 9.60 -8.79
N SER A 611 -38.72 10.61 -9.40
CA SER A 611 -39.26 11.35 -10.55
C SER A 611 -38.26 11.31 -11.71
N LYS A 612 -38.77 11.26 -12.94
CA LYS A 612 -37.97 11.35 -14.19
C LYS A 612 -37.49 12.77 -14.50
N ASP A 613 -37.94 13.76 -13.72
CA ASP A 613 -37.59 15.18 -13.87
C ASP A 613 -36.28 15.54 -13.17
#